data_AF-A0A7S1MV74-F1
#
_entry.id   AF-A0A7S1MV74-F1
#
_cell.length_a   1.000
_cell.length_b   1.000
_cell.length_c   1.000
_cell.angle_alpha   90.00
_cell.angle_beta   90.00
_cell.angle_gamma   90.00
#
_symmetry.space_group_name_H-M   'P 1'
#
loop_
_entity.id
_entity.type
_entity.pdbx_description
1 polymer ?
#
loop_
_entity_poly.entity_id
_entity_poly.type
_entity_poly.pdbx_seq_one_letter_code
_entity_poly.pdbx_strand_id
1 'polypeptide(L)'
;DASAGGCGVRPIAPPAFGVDPIWSIAENKLGFANSFKMKISIVIGVSQMLFGLACKTSNCFYFKQWKEFYFENIPEFLFLISLFGYLVFLIILKWTTDWVGLGLPAPALLDTLLKMLLEFGSPIDDKDLLYHGQAIVQPLLVCLAFVCVPWMLLPKPLLLRAEHRGGYKELTAEDHS
;
A
#
# COMPACT_ATOMS: atom_id res chain seq x y z
N ASP A 1 6.37 50.80 -31.77
CA ASP A 1 7.26 50.63 -30.61
C ASP A 1 6.43 50.35 -29.37
N ALA A 2 6.64 49.40 -28.48
CA ALA A 2 7.46 48.19 -28.37
C ALA A 2 7.22 47.70 -26.92
N SER A 3 6.96 46.40 -26.71
CA SER A 3 7.10 45.69 -25.41
C SER A 3 6.12 46.08 -24.27
N ALA A 4 5.45 45.20 -23.54
CA ALA A 4 5.75 43.83 -23.19
C ALA A 4 4.45 43.01 -23.10
N GLY A 5 4.27 42.10 -24.05
CA GLY A 5 3.30 41.01 -23.93
C GLY A 5 3.85 40.00 -22.94
N GLY A 6 3.28 39.97 -21.73
CA GLY A 6 3.46 38.86 -20.80
C GLY A 6 2.97 37.59 -21.50
N CYS A 7 3.91 36.73 -21.87
CA CYS A 7 3.63 35.40 -22.40
C CYS A 7 2.96 34.60 -21.28
N GLY A 8 1.64 34.70 -21.20
CA GLY A 8 0.81 33.80 -20.41
C GLY A 8 0.90 32.43 -21.04
N VAL A 9 1.87 31.63 -20.60
CA VAL A 9 1.96 30.20 -20.89
C VAL A 9 0.67 29.60 -20.34
N ARG A 10 -0.30 29.33 -21.22
CA ARG A 10 -1.48 28.54 -20.85
C ARG A 10 -0.97 27.16 -20.44
N PRO A 11 -1.47 26.54 -19.35
CA PRO A 11 -1.11 25.18 -19.03
C PRO A 11 -1.43 24.31 -20.25
N ILE A 12 -0.38 23.75 -20.84
CA ILE A 12 -0.47 22.89 -22.01
C ILE A 12 -1.24 21.66 -21.54
N ALA A 13 -2.29 21.28 -22.27
CA ALA A 13 -3.06 20.09 -21.95
C ALA A 13 -2.11 18.88 -21.87
N PRO A 14 -2.31 17.94 -20.92
CA PRO A 14 -1.45 16.77 -20.80
C PRO A 14 -1.38 16.03 -22.14
N PRO A 15 -0.18 15.56 -22.55
CA PRO A 15 -0.01 14.88 -23.83
C PRO A 15 -0.92 13.66 -23.89
N ALA A 16 -1.52 13.41 -25.06
CA ALA A 16 -2.47 12.31 -25.25
C ALA A 16 -1.86 10.93 -25.00
N PHE A 17 -0.53 10.80 -25.13
CA PHE A 17 0.19 9.57 -24.87
C PHE A 17 1.62 9.85 -24.39
N GLY A 18 2.06 9.07 -23.40
CA GLY A 18 3.45 9.07 -22.93
C GLY A 18 3.81 10.25 -22.01
N VAL A 19 5.13 10.49 -21.89
CA VAL A 19 5.69 11.59 -21.13
C VAL A 19 5.95 12.76 -22.09
N ASP A 20 5.64 13.98 -21.66
CA ASP A 20 5.85 15.17 -22.49
C ASP A 20 7.33 15.30 -22.90
N PRO A 21 7.64 15.41 -24.21
CA PRO A 21 9.01 15.53 -24.72
C PRO A 21 9.76 16.77 -24.20
N ILE A 22 9.05 17.79 -23.69
CA ILE A 22 9.66 18.97 -23.06
C ILE A 22 10.56 18.58 -21.87
N TRP A 23 10.25 17.47 -21.19
CA TRP A 23 11.05 16.96 -20.08
C TRP A 23 12.39 16.35 -20.51
N SER A 24 12.65 16.15 -21.80
CA SER A 24 13.98 15.73 -22.27
C SER A 24 15.02 16.87 -22.18
N ILE A 25 14.54 18.11 -22.35
CA ILE A 25 15.35 19.33 -22.47
C ILE A 25 15.40 20.11 -21.14
N ALA A 26 14.46 19.86 -20.24
CA ALA A 26 14.41 20.51 -18.92
C ALA A 26 15.60 20.13 -18.02
N GLU A 27 16.16 21.11 -17.30
CA GLU A 27 17.23 20.88 -16.32
C GLU A 27 16.78 19.98 -15.15
N ASN A 28 15.51 20.10 -14.73
CA ASN A 28 14.91 19.32 -13.64
C ASN A 28 14.36 17.94 -14.04
N LYS A 29 14.71 17.44 -15.23
CA LYS A 29 14.22 16.14 -15.74
C LYS A 29 14.56 14.96 -14.86
N LEU A 30 15.74 14.97 -14.24
CA LEU A 30 16.22 13.87 -13.40
C LEU A 30 15.38 13.75 -12.12
N GLY A 31 15.11 14.87 -11.44
CA GLY A 31 14.30 14.88 -10.22
C GLY A 31 12.86 14.43 -10.47
N PHE A 32 12.26 14.91 -11.57
CA PHE A 32 10.93 14.50 -11.99
C PHE A 32 10.87 13.01 -12.37
N ALA A 33 11.74 12.56 -13.27
CA ALA A 33 11.75 11.18 -13.76
C ALA A 33 12.07 10.17 -12.64
N ASN A 34 12.96 10.51 -11.71
CA ASN A 34 13.29 9.65 -10.58
C ASN A 34 12.10 9.47 -9.64
N SER A 35 11.45 10.58 -9.27
CA SER A 35 10.26 10.56 -8.41
C SER A 35 9.08 9.86 -9.08
N PHE A 36 8.92 10.02 -10.39
CA PHE A 36 7.89 9.35 -11.18
C PHE A 36 8.12 7.84 -11.24
N LYS A 37 9.34 7.40 -11.55
CA LYS A 37 9.72 5.98 -11.59
C LYS A 37 9.51 5.29 -10.24
N MET A 38 9.86 5.96 -9.15
CA MET A 38 9.65 5.44 -7.80
C MET A 38 8.17 5.17 -7.52
N LYS A 39 7.29 6.13 -7.82
CA LYS A 39 5.84 5.97 -7.59
C LYS A 39 5.23 4.87 -8.46
N ILE A 40 5.60 4.82 -9.74
CA ILE A 40 5.15 3.75 -10.65
C ILE A 40 5.65 2.39 -10.19
N SER A 41 6.91 2.28 -9.77
CA SER A 41 7.47 1.03 -9.27
C SER A 41 6.68 0.49 -8.08
N ILE A 42 6.22 1.37 -7.19
CA ILE A 42 5.39 0.96 -6.06
C ILE A 42 4.03 0.45 -6.56
N VAL A 43 3.34 1.17 -7.45
CA VAL A 43 2.03 0.74 -7.99
C VAL A 43 2.12 -0.63 -8.69
N ILE A 44 3.15 -0.82 -9.51
CA ILE A 44 3.39 -2.10 -10.19
C ILE A 44 3.71 -3.19 -9.16
N GLY A 45 4.56 -2.90 -8.17
CA GLY A 45 4.92 -3.85 -7.12
C GLY A 45 3.71 -4.34 -6.32
N VAL A 46 2.84 -3.43 -5.89
CA VAL A 46 1.60 -3.76 -5.15
C VAL A 46 0.65 -4.58 -6.02
N SER A 47 0.52 -4.23 -7.30
CA SER A 47 -0.30 -5.00 -8.25
C SER A 47 0.22 -6.42 -8.44
N GLN A 48 1.54 -6.59 -8.54
CA GLN A 48 2.19 -7.91 -8.65
C GLN A 48 2.01 -8.73 -7.37
N MET A 49 2.14 -8.12 -6.19
CA MET A 49 1.92 -8.81 -4.92
C MET A 49 0.46 -9.25 -4.76
N LEU A 50 -0.51 -8.41 -5.12
CA LEU A 50 -1.93 -8.78 -5.15
C LEU A 50 -2.20 -9.95 -6.10
N PHE A 51 -1.55 -9.97 -7.27
CA PHE A 51 -1.63 -11.09 -8.18
C PHE A 51 -1.06 -12.38 -7.57
N GLY A 52 0.10 -12.31 -6.91
CA GLY A 52 0.67 -13.45 -6.18
C GLY A 52 -0.27 -14.01 -5.12
N LEU A 53 -0.95 -13.13 -4.38
CA LEU A 53 -1.94 -13.52 -3.38
C LEU A 53 -3.22 -14.10 -4.00
N ALA A 54 -3.64 -13.60 -5.16
CA ALA A 54 -4.75 -14.18 -5.92
C ALA A 54 -4.41 -15.61 -6.41
N CYS A 55 -3.18 -15.85 -6.84
CA CYS A 55 -2.68 -17.19 -7.16
C CYS A 55 -2.69 -18.11 -5.93
N LYS A 56 -2.21 -17.62 -4.78
CA LYS A 56 -2.28 -18.35 -3.50
C LYS A 56 -3.72 -18.70 -3.12
N THR A 57 -4.63 -17.73 -3.24
CA THR A 57 -6.06 -17.92 -3.01
C THR A 57 -6.63 -19.03 -3.90
N SER A 58 -6.29 -19.00 -5.20
CA SER A 58 -6.75 -19.96 -6.19
C SER A 58 -6.23 -21.38 -5.87
N ASN A 59 -4.99 -21.47 -5.38
CA ASN A 59 -4.40 -22.73 -4.92
C ASN A 59 -5.15 -23.32 -3.72
N CYS A 60 -5.42 -22.52 -2.69
CA CYS A 60 -6.19 -22.96 -1.52
C CYS A 60 -7.62 -23.39 -1.90
N PHE A 61 -8.23 -22.72 -2.88
CA PHE A 61 -9.55 -23.08 -3.39
C PHE A 61 -9.52 -24.43 -4.12
N TYR A 62 -8.49 -24.68 -4.94
CA TYR A 62 -8.30 -25.95 -5.64
C TYR A 62 -8.10 -27.12 -4.67
N PHE A 63 -7.25 -26.96 -3.66
CA PHE A 63 -6.98 -27.98 -2.64
C PHE A 63 -8.03 -28.05 -1.51
N LYS A 64 -9.09 -27.22 -1.55
CA LYS A 64 -10.18 -27.15 -0.56
C LYS A 64 -9.70 -26.97 0.89
N GLN A 65 -8.57 -26.29 1.08
CA GLN A 65 -7.99 -26.01 2.40
C GLN A 65 -8.63 -24.76 3.02
N TRP A 66 -9.90 -24.88 3.43
CA TRP A 66 -10.67 -23.77 4.00
C TRP A 66 -10.00 -23.10 5.21
N LYS A 67 -9.28 -23.88 6.03
CA LYS A 67 -8.55 -23.39 7.20
C LYS A 67 -7.48 -22.37 6.80
N GLU A 68 -6.66 -22.70 5.81
CA GLU A 68 -5.59 -21.82 5.33
C GLU A 68 -6.16 -20.57 4.64
N PHE A 69 -7.27 -20.72 3.92
CA PHE A 69 -7.96 -19.57 3.32
C PHE A 69 -8.42 -18.54 4.38
N TYR A 70 -9.11 -18.97 5.44
CA TYR A 70 -9.60 -18.03 6.47
C TYR A 70 -8.50 -17.47 7.38
N PHE A 71 -7.55 -18.32 7.78
CA PHE A 71 -6.54 -17.96 8.78
C PHE A 71 -5.27 -17.32 8.22
N GLU A 72 -4.97 -17.52 6.93
CA GLU A 72 -3.76 -17.00 6.29
C GLU A 72 -4.09 -16.02 5.16
N ASN A 73 -4.94 -16.42 4.21
CA ASN A 73 -5.17 -15.61 3.02
C ASN A 73 -5.95 -14.30 3.30
N ILE A 74 -6.97 -14.34 4.15
CA ILE A 74 -7.74 -13.15 4.53
C ILE A 74 -6.90 -12.10 5.29
N PRO A 75 -6.22 -12.43 6.40
CA PRO A 75 -5.41 -11.45 7.12
C PRO A 75 -4.24 -10.92 6.28
N GLU A 76 -3.65 -11.74 5.40
CA GLU A 76 -2.62 -11.31 4.46
C GLU A 76 -3.16 -10.30 3.42
N PHE A 77 -4.36 -10.56 2.87
CA PHE A 77 -5.03 -9.64 1.95
C PHE A 77 -5.39 -8.31 2.61
N LEU A 78 -5.95 -8.36 3.83
CA LEU A 78 -6.30 -7.19 4.62
C LEU A 78 -5.07 -6.36 5.00
N PHE A 79 -4.00 -7.01 5.46
CA PHE A 79 -2.74 -6.36 5.80
C PHE A 79 -2.15 -5.62 4.58
N LEU A 80 -2.09 -6.30 3.42
CA LEU A 80 -1.54 -5.73 2.20
C LEU A 80 -2.35 -4.52 1.72
N ILE A 81 -3.68 -4.59 1.73
CA ILE A 81 -4.54 -3.46 1.35
C ILE A 81 -4.42 -2.30 2.37
N SER A 82 -4.32 -2.61 3.67
CA SER A 82 -4.24 -1.57 4.70
C SER A 82 -2.97 -0.72 4.60
N LEU A 83 -1.83 -1.30 4.23
CA LEU A 83 -0.58 -0.55 4.09
C LEU A 83 -0.36 -0.06 2.67
N PHE A 84 -0.31 -1.01 1.73
CA PHE A 84 0.08 -0.72 0.36
C PHE A 84 -1.08 -0.21 -0.48
N GLY A 85 -2.30 -0.69 -0.23
CA GLY A 85 -3.50 -0.16 -0.88
C GLY A 85 -3.73 1.31 -0.53
N TYR A 86 -3.55 1.69 0.74
CA TYR A 86 -3.60 3.08 1.18
C TYR A 86 -2.51 3.94 0.52
N LEU A 87 -1.29 3.41 0.37
CA LEU A 87 -0.22 4.10 -0.32
C LEU A 87 -0.57 4.38 -1.80
N VAL A 88 -1.09 3.39 -2.53
CA VAL A 88 -1.54 3.58 -3.92
C VAL A 88 -2.65 4.63 -3.99
N PHE A 89 -3.59 4.62 -3.05
CA PHE A 89 -4.62 5.64 -2.94
C PHE A 89 -4.04 7.05 -2.75
N LEU A 90 -3.04 7.23 -1.88
CA LEU A 90 -2.34 8.51 -1.71
C LEU A 90 -1.58 8.96 -2.96
N ILE A 91 -1.01 8.04 -3.75
CA ILE A 91 -0.39 8.38 -5.05
C ILE A 91 -1.42 8.96 -6.00
N ILE A 92 -2.60 8.32 -6.11
CA ILE A 92 -3.68 8.77 -6.97
C ILE A 92 -4.20 10.14 -6.51
N LEU A 93 -4.46 10.32 -5.22
CA LEU A 93 -4.87 11.62 -4.66
C LEU A 93 -3.84 12.72 -4.93
N LYS A 94 -2.54 12.39 -4.80
CA LYS A 94 -1.48 13.35 -5.11
C LYS A 94 -1.45 13.74 -6.59
N TRP A 95 -1.87 12.85 -7.49
CA TRP A 95 -1.95 13.12 -8.94
C TRP A 95 -3.23 13.89 -9.33
N THR A 96 -4.33 13.73 -8.58
CA THR A 96 -5.60 14.42 -8.86
C THR A 96 -5.76 15.76 -8.14
N THR A 97 -4.95 16.02 -7.11
CA THR A 97 -4.99 17.28 -6.34
C THR A 97 -4.00 18.28 -6.92
N ASP A 98 -4.47 19.49 -7.24
CA ASP A 98 -3.61 20.58 -7.69
C ASP A 98 -2.92 21.27 -6.50
N TRP A 99 -1.68 20.88 -6.25
CA TRP A 99 -0.85 21.44 -5.19
C TRP A 99 -0.38 22.88 -5.48
N VAL A 100 -0.35 23.29 -6.75
CA VAL A 100 0.12 24.62 -7.16
C VAL A 100 -0.90 25.70 -6.77
N GLY A 101 -2.19 25.36 -6.78
CA GLY A 101 -3.26 26.26 -6.32
C GLY A 101 -3.39 26.39 -4.80
N LEU A 102 -2.81 25.47 -4.02
CA LEU A 102 -2.98 25.39 -2.55
C LEU A 102 -1.79 25.95 -1.76
N GLY A 103 -0.62 26.15 -2.38
CA GLY A 103 0.56 26.74 -1.71
C GLY A 103 1.17 25.90 -0.58
N LEU A 104 0.78 24.63 -0.46
CA LEU A 104 1.24 23.70 0.57
C LEU A 104 2.40 22.82 0.05
N PRO A 105 3.40 22.50 0.89
CA PRO A 105 4.49 21.60 0.51
C PRO A 105 3.94 20.19 0.28
N ALA A 106 4.12 19.65 -0.93
CA ALA A 106 3.58 18.35 -1.30
C ALA A 106 4.24 17.21 -0.49
N PRO A 107 3.54 16.54 0.45
CA PRO A 107 4.15 15.61 1.40
C PRO A 107 4.83 14.42 0.70
N ALA A 108 5.98 13.99 1.19
CA ALA A 108 6.67 12.80 0.68
C ALA A 108 5.87 11.54 1.07
N LEU A 109 5.38 10.81 0.08
CA LEU A 109 4.39 9.73 0.26
C LEU A 109 4.89 8.57 1.15
N LEU A 110 6.17 8.21 1.02
CA LEU A 110 6.76 7.18 1.89
C LEU A 110 6.96 7.68 3.32
N ASP A 111 7.34 8.94 3.48
CA ASP A 111 7.52 9.54 4.81
C ASP A 111 6.18 9.68 5.52
N THR A 112 5.10 9.99 4.79
CA THR A 112 3.73 9.95 5.32
C THR A 112 3.33 8.54 5.76
N LEU A 113 3.70 7.49 5.00
CA LEU A 113 3.47 6.10 5.38
C LEU A 113 4.31 5.68 6.61
N LEU A 114 5.54 6.16 6.72
CA LEU A 114 6.42 5.87 7.85
C LEU A 114 5.92 6.57 9.12
N LYS A 115 5.53 7.85 9.00
CA LYS A 115 4.93 8.62 10.09
C LYS A 115 3.61 8.03 10.57
N MET A 116 2.74 7.54 9.68
CA MET A 116 1.50 6.90 10.12
C MET A 116 1.72 5.58 10.86
N LEU A 117 2.79 4.84 10.55
CA LEU A 117 3.14 3.58 11.20
C LEU A 117 3.86 3.77 12.54
N LEU A 118 4.76 4.74 12.63
CA LEU A 118 5.60 4.99 13.83
C LEU A 118 4.99 6.00 14.80
N GLU A 119 4.31 7.04 14.30
CA GLU A 119 3.72 8.12 15.10
C GLU A 119 2.18 8.02 15.11
N PHE A 120 1.68 6.83 15.39
CA PHE A 120 0.25 6.61 15.61
C PHE A 120 -0.24 7.48 16.78
N GLY A 121 -1.03 8.51 16.47
CA GLY A 121 -1.69 9.35 17.49
C GLY A 121 -1.05 10.73 17.74
N SER A 122 -0.06 11.17 16.95
CA SER A 122 0.35 12.58 16.99
C SER A 122 -0.75 13.46 16.36
N PRO A 123 -1.12 14.61 16.97
CA PRO A 123 -2.11 15.51 16.39
C PRO A 123 -1.62 16.00 15.03
N ILE A 124 -2.38 15.68 13.99
CA ILE A 124 -2.11 16.15 12.63
C ILE A 124 -2.53 17.62 12.60
N ASP A 125 -1.56 18.52 12.39
CA ASP A 125 -1.79 19.96 12.25
C ASP A 125 -2.69 20.22 11.04
N ASP A 126 -3.66 21.14 11.15
CA ASP A 126 -4.70 21.39 10.13
C ASP A 126 -4.14 21.75 8.74
N LYS A 127 -2.86 22.15 8.70
CA LYS A 127 -2.10 22.57 7.52
C LYS A 127 -1.58 21.40 6.67
N ASP A 128 -1.53 20.20 7.25
CA ASP A 128 -1.02 18.98 6.60
C ASP A 128 -2.13 17.96 6.27
N LEU A 129 -3.41 18.30 6.48
CA LEU A 129 -4.53 17.43 6.11
C LEU A 129 -4.61 17.28 4.58
N LEU A 130 -4.27 16.09 4.07
CA LEU A 130 -4.42 15.75 2.65
C LEU A 130 -5.90 15.61 2.25
N TYR A 131 -6.77 15.19 3.17
CA TYR A 131 -8.22 15.09 2.96
C TYR A 131 -9.00 15.12 4.27
N HIS A 132 -10.23 15.62 4.21
CA HIS A 132 -11.16 15.58 5.33
C HIS A 132 -11.46 14.12 5.71
N GLY A 133 -11.07 13.70 6.92
CA GLY A 133 -11.23 12.32 7.42
C GLY A 133 -9.94 11.52 7.57
N GLN A 134 -8.79 12.07 7.19
CA GLN A 134 -7.48 11.41 7.35
C GLN A 134 -7.21 10.99 8.80
N ALA A 135 -7.58 11.83 9.76
CA ALA A 135 -7.40 11.56 11.19
C ALA A 135 -8.19 10.34 11.71
N ILE A 136 -9.20 9.85 10.97
CA ILE A 136 -10.01 8.68 11.34
C ILE A 136 -9.53 7.45 10.58
N VAL A 137 -9.33 7.59 9.27
CA VAL A 137 -8.95 6.48 8.38
C VAL A 137 -7.55 5.97 8.73
N GLN A 138 -6.59 6.87 8.92
CA GLN A 138 -5.20 6.53 9.18
C GLN A 138 -5.00 5.64 10.43
N PRO A 139 -5.56 5.97 11.62
CA PRO A 139 -5.44 5.09 12.76
C PRO A 139 -6.25 3.79 12.59
N LEU A 140 -7.42 3.83 11.95
CA LEU A 140 -8.22 2.63 11.73
C LEU A 140 -7.47 1.58 10.89
N LEU A 141 -6.78 1.99 9.83
CA LEU A 141 -5.99 1.09 8.99
C LEU A 141 -4.80 0.50 9.76
N VAL A 142 -4.14 1.29 10.60
CA VAL A 142 -3.01 0.82 11.42
C VAL A 142 -3.49 -0.17 12.49
N CYS A 143 -4.59 0.10 13.19
CA CYS A 143 -5.19 -0.85 14.13
C CYS A 143 -5.52 -2.18 13.46
N LEU A 144 -6.10 -2.13 12.26
CA LEU A 144 -6.40 -3.32 11.47
C LEU A 144 -5.12 -4.10 11.12
N ALA A 145 -4.07 -3.41 10.66
CA ALA A 145 -2.78 -4.03 10.39
C ALA A 145 -2.17 -4.70 11.63
N PHE A 146 -2.23 -4.05 12.80
CA PHE A 146 -1.73 -4.61 14.06
C PHE A 146 -2.50 -5.84 14.51
N VAL A 147 -3.82 -5.91 14.28
CA VAL A 147 -4.65 -7.08 14.61
C VAL A 147 -4.40 -8.24 13.63
N CYS A 148 -4.09 -7.95 12.36
CA CYS A 148 -3.76 -8.97 11.36
C CYS A 148 -2.47 -9.75 11.68
N VAL A 149 -1.48 -9.11 12.32
CA VAL A 149 -0.19 -9.75 12.70
C VAL A 149 -0.38 -10.96 13.62
N PRO A 150 -1.00 -10.85 14.81
CA PRO A 150 -1.25 -12.00 15.67
C PRO A 150 -2.23 -13.00 15.04
N TRP A 151 -3.18 -12.53 14.23
CA TRP A 151 -4.12 -13.40 13.52
C TRP A 151 -3.40 -14.35 12.56
N MET A 152 -2.39 -13.88 11.82
CA MET A 152 -1.62 -14.72 10.90
C MET A 152 -0.59 -15.61 11.62
N LEU A 153 -0.08 -15.18 12.78
CA LEU A 153 1.02 -15.86 13.48
C LEU A 153 0.58 -17.08 14.30
N LEU A 154 -0.57 -17.02 14.97
CA LEU A 154 -1.04 -18.07 15.89
C LEU A 154 -1.56 -19.37 15.23
N PRO A 155 -2.24 -19.34 14.07
CA PRO A 155 -2.89 -20.53 13.49
C PRO A 155 -1.89 -21.63 13.12
N LYS A 156 -0.75 -21.29 12.51
CA LYS A 156 0.25 -22.27 12.07
C LYS A 156 0.89 -23.07 13.22
N PRO A 157 1.45 -22.45 14.29
CA PRO A 157 2.02 -23.20 15.40
C PRO A 157 0.95 -23.99 16.17
N LEU A 158 -0.29 -23.50 16.24
CA LEU A 158 -1.39 -24.24 16.90
C LEU A 158 -1.83 -25.47 16.10
N LEU A 159 -1.90 -25.35 14.77
CA LEU A 159 -2.25 -26.46 13.88
C LEU A 159 -1.18 -27.55 13.94
N LEU A 160 0.10 -27.17 13.85
CA LEU A 160 1.24 -28.09 13.94
C LEU A 160 1.32 -28.78 15.32
N ARG A 161 1.07 -28.05 16.41
CA ARG A 161 1.04 -28.63 17.76
C ARG A 161 -0.10 -29.64 17.93
N ALA A 162 -1.25 -29.39 17.31
CA ALA A 162 -2.38 -30.32 17.34
C ALA A 162 -2.09 -31.61 16.58
N GLU A 163 -1.43 -31.51 15.43
CA GLU A 163 -1.03 -32.66 14.61
C GLU A 163 0.05 -33.52 15.29
N HIS A 164 1.09 -32.91 15.85
CA HIS A 164 2.10 -33.61 16.64
C HIS A 164 1.53 -34.34 17.86
N ARG A 165 0.48 -33.79 18.50
CA ARG A 165 -0.20 -34.44 19.64
C ARG A 165 -1.10 -35.60 19.20
N GLY A 166 -1.61 -35.57 17.96
CA GLY A 166 -2.39 -36.65 17.37
C GLY A 166 -1.53 -37.86 17.02
N GLY A 167 -0.41 -37.64 16.33
CA GLY A 167 0.51 -38.73 15.93
C GLY A 167 1.14 -39.48 17.12
N TYR A 168 1.43 -38.79 18.23
CA TYR A 168 1.91 -39.45 19.45
C TYR A 168 0.88 -40.42 20.04
N LYS A 169 -0.42 -40.11 19.94
CA LYS A 169 -1.48 -40.97 20.49
C LYS A 169 -1.66 -42.27 19.71
N GLU A 170 -1.46 -42.26 18.39
CA GLU A 170 -1.51 -43.48 17.57
C GLU A 170 -0.31 -44.39 17.85
N LEU A 171 0.91 -43.85 17.91
CA LEU A 171 2.12 -44.61 18.29
C LEU A 171 1.99 -45.27 19.68
N THR A 172 1.42 -44.56 20.66
CA THR A 172 1.21 -45.13 22.00
C THR A 172 0.08 -46.17 22.03
N ALA A 173 -0.85 -46.17 21.08
CA ALA A 173 -1.92 -47.16 20.99
C ALA A 173 -1.45 -48.46 20.29
N GLU A 174 -0.51 -48.35 19.34
CA GLU A 174 0.17 -49.50 18.72
C GLU A 174 1.11 -50.21 19.71
N ASP A 175 1.82 -49.49 20.59
CA ASP A 175 2.68 -50.12 21.62
C ASP A 175 1.89 -50.86 22.72
N HIS A 176 0.58 -50.62 22.84
CA HIS A 176 -0.29 -51.20 23.85
C HIS A 176 -1.26 -52.28 23.32
N SER A 177 -1.18 -52.64 22.03
CA SER A 177 -1.98 -53.69 21.37
C SER A 177 -1.14 -54.93 21.04
#